data_AF-A0A3M0ZNQ7-F1
#
_entry.id   AF-A0A3M0ZNQ7-F1
#
_cell.length_a   1.000
_cell.length_b   1.000
_cell.length_c   1.000
_cell.angle_alpha   90.00
_cell.angle_beta   90.00
_cell.angle_gamma   90.00
#
_symmetry.space_group_name_H-M   'P 1'
#
loop_
_entity.id
_entity.type
_entity.pdbx_description
1 polymer ?
#
loop_
_entity_poly.entity_id
_entity_poly.type
_entity_poly.pdbx_seq_one_letter_code
_entity_poly.pdbx_strand_id
1 'polypeptide(L)'
;MKKQAIFFILSILLLLFTILAQAQIPQTMSYQGVLTDADGNPVADGSVSLTFKLYDVATGGTALWEETQQVTTANGLFNVILGSTNPLNLPFDKPYWLGIT
;
A
#
# COMPACT_ATOMS: atom_id res chain seq x y z
N MET A 1 22.30 44.75 17.71
CA MET A 1 23.05 43.49 17.53
C MET A 1 22.30 42.27 18.08
N LYS A 2 21.84 42.27 19.34
CA LYS A 2 21.11 41.12 19.95
C LYS A 2 19.85 40.67 19.19
N LYS A 3 19.03 41.60 18.70
CA LYS A 3 17.83 41.27 17.91
C LYS A 3 18.16 40.61 16.57
N GLN A 4 19.24 41.04 15.91
CA GLN A 4 19.70 40.45 14.64
C GLN A 4 20.18 39.00 14.83
N ALA A 5 20.87 38.73 15.95
CA ALA A 5 21.27 37.37 16.31
C ALA A 5 20.06 36.45 16.58
N ILE A 6 18.99 36.96 17.20
CA ILE A 6 17.76 36.19 17.44
C ILE A 6 17.06 35.84 16.13
N PHE A 7 16.92 36.81 15.21
CA PHE A 7 16.32 36.55 13.89
C PHE A 7 17.12 35.54 13.06
N PHE A 8 18.45 35.59 13.17
CA PHE A 8 19.34 34.64 12.49
C PHE A 8 19.19 33.21 13.04
N ILE A 9 19.14 33.07 14.38
CA ILE A 9 18.91 31.77 15.03
C ILE A 9 17.52 31.22 14.67
N LEU A 10 16.48 32.05 14.66
CA LEU A 10 15.13 31.62 14.26
C LEU A 10 15.07 31.12 12.81
N SER A 11 15.77 31.81 11.89
CA SER A 11 15.85 31.36 10.49
C SER A 11 16.57 30.02 10.34
N ILE A 12 17.66 29.81 11.08
CA ILE A 12 18.38 28.52 11.08
C ILE A 12 17.49 27.41 11.65
N LEU A 13 16.76 27.68 12.73
CA LEU A 13 15.85 26.71 13.33
C LEU A 13 14.72 26.31 12.35
N LEU A 14 14.20 27.28 11.60
CA LEU A 14 13.15 27.05 10.61
C LEU A 14 13.68 26.23 9.41
N LEU A 15 14.91 26.49 8.97
CA LEU A 15 15.58 25.73 7.90
C LEU A 15 15.93 24.29 8.32
N LEU A 16 16.22 24.04 9.60
CA LEU A 16 16.45 22.68 10.11
C LEU A 16 15.16 21.88 10.18
N PHE A 17 14.01 22.53 10.37
CA PHE A 17 12.71 21.87 10.45
C PHE A 17 12.24 21.31 9.10
N THR A 18 12.65 21.91 7.97
CA THR A 18 12.25 21.44 6.63
C THR A 18 12.96 20.15 6.20
N ILE A 19 14.10 19.81 6.81
CA ILE A 19 14.87 18.59 6.52
C ILE A 19 14.17 17.33 7.05
N LEU A 20 13.28 17.50 8.04
CA LEU A 20 12.50 16.40 8.64
C LEU A 20 11.21 16.10 7.87
N ALA A 21 10.86 16.90 6.86
CA ALA A 21 9.70 16.63 6.01
C ALA A 21 10.03 15.57 4.96
N GLN A 22 9.89 14.29 5.34
CA GLN A 22 9.87 13.18 4.39
C GLN A 22 8.51 13.15 3.67
N ALA A 23 8.43 13.78 2.50
CA ALA A 23 7.29 13.61 1.60
C ALA A 23 7.49 12.33 0.76
N GLN A 24 7.38 11.16 1.40
CA GLN A 24 7.43 9.90 0.67
C GLN A 24 6.15 9.76 -0.16
N ILE A 25 6.29 9.58 -1.47
CA ILE A 25 5.18 9.21 -2.34
C ILE A 25 4.68 7.84 -1.86
N PRO A 26 3.38 7.70 -1.51
CA PRO A 26 2.85 6.40 -1.13
C PRO A 26 3.14 5.37 -2.21
N GLN A 27 3.86 4.30 -1.85
CA GLN A 27 4.09 3.19 -2.75
C GLN A 27 2.78 2.40 -2.84
N THR A 28 2.17 2.41 -4.02
CA THR A 28 0.93 1.70 -4.29
C THR A 28 1.08 0.82 -5.52
N MET A 29 0.27 -0.22 -5.61
CA MET A 29 0.29 -1.17 -6.72
C MET A 29 -1.13 -1.45 -7.20
N SER A 30 -1.41 -1.19 -8.48
CA SER A 30 -2.68 -1.59 -9.09
C SER A 30 -2.70 -3.10 -9.32
N TYR A 31 -3.77 -3.76 -8.90
CA TYR A 31 -3.99 -5.18 -9.13
C TYR A 31 -5.38 -5.43 -9.71
N GLN A 32 -5.47 -6.36 -10.65
CA GLN A 32 -6.72 -6.78 -11.27
C GLN A 32 -6.79 -8.30 -11.30
N GLY A 33 -7.98 -8.83 -11.07
CA GLY A 33 -8.22 -10.27 -11.08
C GLY A 33 -9.67 -10.59 -11.45
N VAL A 34 -9.92 -11.85 -11.76
CA VAL A 34 -11.26 -12.38 -12.00
C VAL A 34 -11.56 -13.40 -10.92
N LEU A 35 -12.64 -13.17 -10.17
CA LEU A 35 -13.17 -14.14 -9.21
C LEU A 35 -14.12 -15.08 -9.93
N THR A 36 -13.93 -16.37 -9.74
CA THR A 36 -14.84 -17.41 -10.21
C THR A 36 -15.36 -18.24 -9.04
N ASP A 37 -16.55 -18.81 -9.19
CA ASP A 37 -17.06 -19.83 -8.29
C ASP A 37 -16.38 -21.19 -8.50
N ALA A 38 -16.83 -22.21 -7.77
CA ALA A 38 -16.27 -23.56 -7.85
C ALA A 38 -16.51 -24.25 -9.20
N ASP A 39 -17.52 -23.79 -9.96
CA ASP A 39 -17.87 -24.29 -11.28
C ASP A 39 -17.13 -23.52 -12.40
N GLY A 40 -16.34 -22.51 -12.04
CA GLY A 40 -15.59 -21.67 -12.96
C GLY A 40 -16.39 -20.51 -13.56
N ASN A 41 -17.62 -20.27 -13.10
CA ASN A 41 -18.40 -19.12 -13.55
C ASN A 41 -17.92 -17.85 -12.83
N PRO A 42 -17.94 -16.68 -13.48
CA PRO A 42 -17.61 -15.44 -12.82
C PRO A 42 -18.52 -15.19 -11.62
N VAL A 43 -17.95 -14.74 -10.50
CA VAL A 43 -18.73 -14.32 -9.33
C VAL A 43 -19.65 -13.17 -9.73
N ALA A 44 -20.87 -13.18 -9.20
CA ALA A 44 -21.87 -12.15 -9.45
C ALA A 44 -21.38 -10.74 -9.09
N ASP A 45 -21.96 -9.75 -9.75
CA ASP A 45 -21.66 -8.35 -9.50
C ASP A 45 -22.05 -7.97 -8.08
N GLY A 46 -21.13 -7.32 -7.35
CA GLY A 46 -21.36 -6.95 -5.96
C GLY A 46 -20.08 -6.55 -5.24
N SER A 47 -20.22 -6.28 -3.94
CA SER A 47 -19.07 -6.00 -3.08
C SER A 47 -18.56 -7.30 -2.44
N VAL A 48 -17.26 -7.55 -2.56
CA VAL A 48 -16.57 -8.72 -2.00
C VAL A 48 -15.41 -8.25 -1.13
N SER A 49 -15.28 -8.84 0.06
CA SER A 49 -14.14 -8.60 0.95
C SER A 49 -12.98 -9.49 0.55
N LEU A 50 -11.88 -8.90 0.09
CA LEU A 50 -10.66 -9.62 -0.24
C LEU A 50 -9.52 -9.20 0.68
N THR A 51 -8.77 -10.17 1.16
CA THR A 51 -7.53 -9.95 1.91
C THR A 51 -6.33 -10.29 1.05
N PHE A 52 -5.47 -9.31 0.85
CA PHE A 52 -4.23 -9.40 0.07
C PHE A 52 -3.05 -9.55 1.02
N LYS A 53 -2.14 -10.47 0.70
CA LYS A 53 -0.96 -10.77 1.53
C LYS A 53 0.29 -10.89 0.66
N LEU A 54 1.41 -10.32 1.10
CA LEU A 54 2.70 -10.46 0.43
C LEU A 54 3.63 -11.34 1.25
N TYR A 55 4.30 -12.28 0.57
CA TYR A 55 5.22 -13.25 1.15
C TYR A 55 6.56 -13.24 0.42
N ASP A 56 7.65 -13.62 1.09
CA ASP A 56 8.96 -13.84 0.47
C ASP A 56 9.18 -15.29 0.01
N VAL A 57 8.29 -16.22 0.38
CA VAL A 57 8.28 -17.61 -0.06
C VAL A 57 6.91 -17.99 -0.63
N ALA A 58 6.89 -18.97 -1.53
CA ALA A 58 5.68 -19.36 -2.24
C ALA A 58 4.64 -20.09 -1.36
N THR A 59 5.08 -20.83 -0.33
CA THR A 59 4.20 -21.67 0.49
C THR A 59 4.68 -21.72 1.94
N GLY A 60 3.75 -21.71 2.90
CA GLY A 60 4.04 -21.92 4.33
C GLY A 60 4.74 -20.77 5.06
N GLY A 61 4.98 -19.64 4.39
CA GLY A 61 5.60 -18.45 4.98
C GLY A 61 4.63 -17.59 5.79
N THR A 62 5.18 -16.69 6.60
CA THR A 62 4.41 -15.63 7.27
C THR A 62 4.23 -14.44 6.33
N ALA A 63 3.05 -13.83 6.36
CA ALA A 63 2.80 -12.62 5.56
C ALA A 63 3.68 -11.47 6.08
N LEU A 64 4.41 -10.84 5.17
CA LEU A 64 5.25 -9.67 5.44
C LEU A 64 4.43 -8.37 5.38
N TRP A 65 3.31 -8.42 4.65
CA TRP A 65 2.34 -7.34 4.53
C TRP A 65 0.96 -7.95 4.29
N GLU A 66 -0.07 -7.29 4.82
CA GLU A 66 -1.47 -7.72 4.71
C GLU A 66 -2.39 -6.49 4.61
N GLU A 67 -3.39 -6.57 3.75
CA GLU A 67 -4.40 -5.53 3.59
C GLU A 67 -5.74 -6.13 3.18
N THR A 68 -6.80 -5.77 3.89
CA THR A 68 -8.17 -6.18 3.55
C THR A 68 -8.90 -5.00 2.92
N GLN A 69 -9.50 -5.22 1.76
CA GLN A 69 -10.31 -4.22 1.05
C GLN A 69 -11.64 -4.80 0.58
N GLN A 70 -12.67 -3.94 0.60
CA GLN A 70 -13.92 -4.19 -0.11
C GLN A 70 -13.73 -3.83 -1.59
N VAL A 71 -13.78 -4.81 -2.47
CA VAL A 71 -13.73 -4.60 -3.93
C VAL A 71 -15.11 -4.77 -4.54
N THR A 72 -15.35 -4.12 -5.67
CA THR A 72 -16.57 -4.32 -6.45
C THR A 72 -16.25 -5.21 -7.65
N THR A 73 -17.02 -6.27 -7.83
CA THR A 73 -16.95 -7.15 -8.99
C THR A 73 -17.91 -6.71 -10.10
N ALA A 74 -17.48 -6.84 -11.34
CA ALA A 74 -18.30 -6.71 -12.54
C ALA A 74 -17.94 -7.85 -13.51
N ASN A 75 -18.85 -8.79 -13.75
CA ASN A 75 -18.60 -10.05 -14.44
C ASN A 75 -17.38 -10.80 -13.86
N GLY A 76 -17.32 -10.88 -12.52
CA GLY A 76 -16.20 -11.45 -11.77
C GLY A 76 -14.90 -10.62 -11.78
N LEU A 77 -14.74 -9.65 -12.67
CA LEU A 77 -13.56 -8.77 -12.72
C LEU A 77 -13.58 -7.79 -11.55
N PHE A 78 -12.45 -7.60 -10.89
CA PHE A 78 -12.24 -6.52 -9.93
C PHE A 78 -10.90 -5.81 -10.18
N ASN A 79 -10.83 -4.57 -9.71
CA ASN A 79 -9.61 -3.79 -9.64
C ASN A 79 -9.41 -3.23 -8.23
N VAL A 80 -8.16 -3.16 -7.79
CA VAL A 80 -7.81 -2.66 -6.46
C VAL A 80 -6.46 -1.93 -6.51
N ILE A 81 -6.25 -0.99 -5.60
CA ILE A 81 -4.96 -0.33 -5.39
C ILE A 81 -4.42 -0.81 -4.05
N LEU A 82 -3.43 -1.70 -4.09
CA LEU A 82 -2.76 -2.20 -2.89
C LEU A 82 -1.88 -1.09 -2.30
N GLY A 83 -1.84 -1.02 -0.98
CA GLY A 83 -1.07 0.00 -0.26
C GLY A 83 -1.84 1.29 0.01
N SER A 84 -3.12 1.37 -0.39
CA SER A 84 -3.95 2.55 -0.14
C SER A 84 -4.47 2.62 1.29
N THR A 85 -4.61 1.47 1.97
CA THR A 85 -5.15 1.39 3.33
C THR A 85 -4.05 1.05 4.34
N ASN A 86 -3.16 0.14 3.99
CA ASN A 86 -1.95 -0.22 4.72
C ASN A 86 -0.73 0.03 3.82
N PRO A 87 0.04 1.12 4.03
CA PRO A 87 1.17 1.48 3.16
C PRO A 87 2.12 0.32 2.88
N LEU A 88 2.49 0.15 1.60
CA LEU A 88 3.49 -0.84 1.20
C LEU A 88 4.89 -0.33 1.57
N ASN A 89 5.44 -0.83 2.68
CA ASN A 89 6.77 -0.48 3.17
C ASN A 89 7.83 -1.54 2.85
N LEU A 90 7.55 -2.43 1.88
CA LEU A 90 8.50 -3.43 1.42
C LEU A 90 9.47 -2.84 0.38
N PRO A 91 10.74 -3.27 0.36
CA PRO A 91 11.75 -2.70 -0.53
C PRO A 91 11.54 -3.02 -2.02
N PHE A 92 10.80 -4.08 -2.37
CA PHE A 92 10.63 -4.55 -3.75
C PHE A 92 11.96 -4.77 -4.52
N ASP A 93 13.03 -5.09 -3.80
CA ASP A 93 14.37 -5.42 -4.32
C ASP A 93 14.52 -6.91 -4.68
N LYS A 94 13.47 -7.69 -4.41
CA LYS A 94 13.33 -9.12 -4.72
C LYS A 94 11.88 -9.43 -5.10
N PRO A 95 11.61 -10.57 -5.76
CA PRO A 95 10.25 -11.00 -6.02
C PRO A 95 9.51 -11.32 -4.71
N TYR A 96 8.23 -11.00 -4.68
CA TYR A 96 7.28 -11.35 -3.62
C TYR A 96 6.12 -12.13 -4.21
N TRP A 97 5.52 -13.00 -3.40
CA TRP A 97 4.34 -13.78 -3.75
C TRP A 97 3.09 -13.09 -3.20
N LEU A 98 2.08 -12.91 -4.05
CA LEU A 98 0.78 -12.39 -3.66
C LEU A 98 -0.17 -13.55 -3.32
N GLY A 99 -0.68 -13.56 -2.10
CA GLY A 99 -1.81 -14.40 -1.68
C GLY A 99 -3.09 -13.57 -1.60
N ILE A 100 -4.21 -14.19 -1.93
CA ILE A 100 -5.55 -13.59 -1.90
C ILE A 100 -6.47 -14.58 -1.19
N THR A 101 -7.30 -14.08 -0.26
CA THR A 101 -8.29 -14.88 0.49
C THR A 101 -9.59 -14.10 0.65
#